data_AF-A0A0Q0WJL1-F1
#
_entry.id   AF-A0A0Q0WJL1-F1
#
_cell.length_a   1.000
_cell.length_b   1.000
_cell.length_c   1.000
_cell.angle_alpha   90.00
_cell.angle_beta   90.00
_cell.angle_gamma   90.00
#
_symmetry.space_group_name_H-M   'P 1'
#
loop_
_entity.id
_entity.type
_entity.pdbx_description
1 polymer ?
#
loop_
_entity_poly.entity_id
_entity_poly.type
_entity_poly.pdbx_seq_one_letter_code
_entity_poly.pdbx_strand_id
1 'polypeptide(L)'
;MNYAMVELSIVCPKCDNSIKFTGPLLQVHCDSCQHDIDVPKEFLVDLIKDIKQSVQKELEPGQGTNSTIFGHFNCNLTYANMKPYCTECKLDVDLEKISPQDENYRCPQCGNNIPIDYPPDWLKQEFPGITALYNCLLRDPSSDNSTSSDKIVVFTCPKCGGALDIDGKDRMVECNFCGADIYLPDDLWLRLHPVKVKRRWFFSFQ
;
A
#
# COMPACT_ATOMS: atom_id res chain seq x y z
N MET A 1 -20.15 9.45 -14.35
CA MET A 1 -18.89 9.40 -13.57
C MET A 1 -18.61 7.93 -13.30
N ASN A 2 -17.45 7.46 -13.72
CA ASN A 2 -17.03 6.06 -13.57
C ASN A 2 -16.04 5.94 -12.42
N TYR A 3 -15.88 4.73 -11.91
CA TYR A 3 -15.00 4.44 -10.79
C TYR A 3 -14.21 3.18 -11.10
N ALA A 4 -12.93 3.20 -10.77
CA ALA A 4 -12.09 2.02 -10.80
C ALA A 4 -11.76 1.64 -9.36
N MET A 5 -11.97 0.36 -9.03
CA MET A 5 -11.31 -0.27 -7.90
C MET A 5 -9.94 -0.76 -8.35
N VAL A 6 -8.93 -0.56 -7.52
CA VAL A 6 -7.56 -1.02 -7.78
C VAL A 6 -7.01 -1.73 -6.56
N GLU A 7 -6.27 -2.81 -6.82
CA GLU A 7 -5.50 -3.56 -5.85
C GLU A 7 -4.15 -3.90 -6.50
N LEU A 8 -3.10 -3.20 -6.10
CA LEU A 8 -1.78 -3.29 -6.73
C LEU A 8 -0.73 -3.81 -5.74
N SER A 9 0.17 -4.65 -6.24
CA SER A 9 1.41 -4.98 -5.54
C SER A 9 2.53 -5.21 -6.52
N ILE A 10 3.74 -4.79 -6.16
CA ILE A 10 4.97 -5.04 -6.92
C ILE A 10 5.85 -6.05 -6.18
N VAL A 11 6.83 -6.60 -6.87
CA VAL A 11 7.94 -7.36 -6.29
C VAL A 11 9.07 -6.39 -5.95
N CYS A 12 9.58 -6.45 -4.72
CA CYS A 12 10.72 -5.66 -4.26
C CYS A 12 11.97 -6.03 -5.09
N PRO A 13 12.66 -5.06 -5.72
CA PRO A 13 13.85 -5.34 -6.52
C PRO A 13 15.09 -5.73 -5.69
N LYS A 14 15.01 -5.67 -4.35
CA LYS A 14 16.12 -6.02 -3.43
C LYS A 14 15.98 -7.40 -2.81
N CYS A 15 14.78 -7.80 -2.41
CA CYS A 15 14.56 -9.03 -1.66
C CYS A 15 13.43 -9.93 -2.20
N ASP A 16 12.88 -9.60 -3.37
CA ASP A 16 11.82 -10.33 -4.06
C ASP A 16 10.49 -10.48 -3.29
N ASN A 17 10.37 -9.87 -2.11
CA ASN A 17 9.10 -9.85 -1.38
C ASN A 17 8.08 -8.90 -2.00
N SER A 18 6.80 -9.22 -1.82
CA SER A 18 5.72 -8.42 -2.39
C SER A 18 5.42 -7.17 -1.57
N ILE A 19 5.41 -6.01 -2.21
CA ILE A 19 5.08 -4.71 -1.63
C ILE A 19 3.67 -4.32 -2.08
N LYS A 20 2.81 -4.01 -1.11
CA LYS A 20 1.39 -3.70 -1.36
C LYS A 20 1.18 -2.20 -1.48
N PHE A 21 0.42 -1.77 -2.49
CA PHE A 21 0.10 -0.37 -2.72
C PHE A 21 -1.28 -0.06 -2.17
N THR A 22 -1.40 1.09 -1.50
CA THR A 22 -2.68 1.65 -1.06
C THR A 22 -2.84 3.02 -1.69
N GLY A 23 -2.79 3.12 -3.02
CA GLY A 23 -2.85 4.40 -3.75
C GLY A 23 -1.71 4.60 -4.75
N PRO A 24 -1.72 5.73 -5.48
CA PRO A 24 -0.74 6.06 -6.50
C PRO A 24 0.54 6.66 -5.87
N LEU A 25 1.31 5.83 -5.18
CA LEU A 25 2.50 6.23 -4.42
C LEU A 25 3.74 6.26 -5.30
N LEU A 26 4.47 7.38 -5.34
CA LEU A 26 5.75 7.52 -6.05
C LEU A 26 6.95 7.01 -5.26
N GLN A 27 6.75 6.66 -4.00
CA GLN A 27 7.75 6.05 -3.13
C GLN A 27 7.04 5.05 -2.21
N VAL A 28 7.63 3.88 -2.02
CA VAL A 28 7.10 2.84 -1.13
C VAL A 28 8.22 2.23 -0.31
N HIS A 29 7.89 1.83 0.92
CA HIS A 29 8.82 1.16 1.82
C HIS A 29 8.60 -0.37 1.82
N CYS A 30 9.68 -1.15 1.74
CA CYS A 30 9.63 -2.60 1.84
C CYS A 30 9.72 -3.06 3.29
N ASP A 31 8.59 -3.46 3.90
CA ASP A 31 8.56 -3.95 5.29
C ASP A 31 9.44 -5.21 5.52
N SER A 32 9.85 -5.92 4.46
CA SER A 32 10.71 -7.10 4.59
C SER A 32 12.20 -6.79 4.65
N CYS A 33 12.72 -5.93 3.78
CA CYS A 33 14.16 -5.61 3.74
C CYS A 33 14.50 -4.19 4.17
N GLN A 34 13.49 -3.41 4.57
CA GLN A 34 13.60 -2.01 5.00
C GLN A 34 14.14 -1.06 3.93
N HIS A 35 14.14 -1.47 2.65
CA HIS A 35 14.56 -0.62 1.56
C HIS A 35 13.41 0.24 1.04
N ASP A 36 13.67 1.54 0.88
CA ASP A 36 12.80 2.45 0.16
C ASP A 36 12.96 2.27 -1.34
N ILE A 37 11.85 2.32 -2.06
CA ILE A 37 11.82 2.12 -3.51
C ILE A 37 11.12 3.30 -4.14
N ASP A 38 11.83 3.97 -5.03
CA ASP A 38 11.26 4.96 -5.93
C ASP A 38 10.42 4.26 -7.00
N VAL A 39 9.18 4.69 -7.14
CA VAL A 39 8.22 4.17 -8.12
C VAL A 39 8.17 5.17 -9.27
N PRO A 40 8.60 4.82 -10.48
CA PRO A 40 8.57 5.76 -11.60
C PRO A 40 7.16 6.26 -11.86
N LYS A 41 7.03 7.57 -12.08
CA LYS A 41 5.74 8.20 -12.40
C LYS A 41 5.12 7.57 -13.65
N GLU A 42 5.93 7.32 -14.67
CA GLU A 42 5.52 6.77 -15.96
C GLU A 42 4.88 5.39 -15.79
N PHE A 43 5.42 4.56 -14.89
CA PHE A 43 4.85 3.25 -14.57
C PHE A 43 3.42 3.36 -14.04
N LEU A 44 3.16 4.29 -13.12
CA LEU A 44 1.80 4.51 -12.60
C LEU A 44 0.87 5.14 -13.64
N VAL A 45 1.39 6.05 -14.47
CA VAL A 45 0.62 6.68 -15.54
C VAL A 45 0.14 5.64 -16.55
N ASP A 46 1.04 4.79 -17.05
CA ASP A 46 0.67 3.74 -18.00
C ASP A 46 -0.36 2.77 -17.39
N LEU A 47 -0.14 2.35 -16.14
CA LEU A 47 -1.07 1.48 -15.43
C LEU A 47 -2.46 2.09 -15.25
N ILE A 48 -2.54 3.36 -14.82
CA ILE A 48 -3.83 4.04 -14.62
C ILE A 48 -4.54 4.28 -15.96
N LYS A 49 -3.79 4.57 -17.01
CA LYS A 49 -4.31 4.75 -18.37
C LYS A 49 -4.96 3.47 -18.89
N ASP A 50 -4.30 2.33 -18.72
CA ASP A 50 -4.82 1.01 -19.12
C ASP A 50 -6.08 0.65 -18.32
N ILE A 51 -6.06 0.85 -16.99
CA ILE A 51 -7.24 0.64 -16.13
C ILE A 51 -8.40 1.50 -16.60
N LYS A 52 -8.16 2.79 -16.85
CA LYS A 52 -9.21 3.71 -17.31
C LYS A 52 -9.82 3.21 -18.63
N GLN A 53 -8.99 2.82 -19.59
CA GLN A 53 -9.46 2.33 -20.88
C GLN A 53 -10.33 1.07 -20.73
N SER A 54 -9.85 0.06 -20.00
CA SER A 54 -10.62 -1.18 -19.80
C SER A 54 -11.92 -0.93 -19.02
N VAL A 55 -11.90 -0.13 -17.96
CA VAL A 55 -13.13 0.18 -17.20
C VAL A 55 -14.15 0.96 -18.04
N GLN A 56 -13.70 1.82 -18.97
CA GLN A 56 -14.62 2.58 -19.83
C GLN A 56 -15.18 1.79 -21.01
N LYS A 57 -14.42 0.85 -21.56
CA LYS A 57 -14.74 0.24 -22.86
C LYS A 57 -15.01 -1.27 -22.81
N GLU A 58 -14.49 -1.97 -21.81
CA GLU A 58 -14.42 -3.43 -21.81
C GLU A 58 -15.16 -4.06 -20.64
N LEU A 59 -15.20 -3.39 -19.47
CA LEU A 59 -15.79 -3.95 -18.25
C LEU A 59 -17.18 -3.37 -17.96
N GLU A 60 -18.16 -4.24 -17.78
CA GLU A 60 -19.47 -3.86 -17.26
C GLU A 60 -19.40 -3.54 -15.75
N PRO A 61 -20.35 -2.77 -15.20
CA PRO A 61 -20.40 -2.49 -13.77
C PRO A 61 -20.40 -3.76 -12.92
N GLY A 62 -19.50 -3.83 -11.94
CA GLY A 62 -19.27 -4.98 -11.07
C GLY A 62 -18.28 -6.01 -11.62
N GLN A 63 -17.88 -5.92 -12.89
CA GLN A 63 -16.84 -6.79 -13.46
C GLN A 63 -15.44 -6.26 -13.15
N GLY A 64 -14.50 -7.21 -13.02
CA GLY A 64 -13.10 -6.91 -12.81
C GLY A 64 -12.20 -8.00 -13.38
N THR A 65 -10.93 -7.67 -13.46
CA THR A 65 -9.88 -8.56 -13.95
C THR A 65 -8.70 -8.57 -13.00
N ASN A 66 -7.92 -9.64 -13.08
CA ASN A 66 -6.65 -9.78 -12.39
C ASN A 66 -5.58 -10.08 -13.44
N SER A 67 -4.41 -9.46 -13.30
CA SER A 67 -3.30 -9.63 -14.22
C SER A 67 -1.97 -9.63 -13.47
N THR A 68 -1.05 -10.46 -13.96
CA THR A 68 0.37 -10.37 -13.63
C THR A 68 1.06 -9.64 -14.78
N ILE A 69 1.64 -8.48 -14.49
CA ILE A 69 2.33 -7.65 -15.49
C ILE A 69 3.83 -7.78 -15.25
N PHE A 70 4.55 -8.11 -16.32
CA PHE A 70 6.01 -8.11 -16.35
C PHE A 70 6.47 -6.82 -17.03
N GLY A 71 7.41 -6.11 -16.42
CA GLY A 71 7.85 -4.81 -16.91
C GLY A 71 8.88 -4.19 -15.98
N HIS A 72 8.76 -2.89 -15.70
CA HIS A 72 9.62 -2.20 -14.75
C HIS A 72 9.61 -2.88 -13.37
N PHE A 73 8.42 -3.29 -12.93
CA PHE A 73 8.23 -4.21 -11.82
C PHE A 73 7.45 -5.43 -12.28
N ASN A 74 7.73 -6.59 -11.68
CA ASN A 74 6.78 -7.69 -11.67
C ASN A 74 5.65 -7.29 -10.74
N CYS A 75 4.44 -7.09 -11.26
CA CYS A 75 3.32 -6.64 -10.46
C CYS A 75 2.08 -7.53 -10.61
N ASN A 76 1.34 -7.64 -9.51
CA ASN A 76 0.01 -8.22 -9.49
C ASN A 76 -0.99 -7.08 -9.36
N LEU A 77 -1.84 -6.93 -10.37
CA LEU A 77 -2.85 -5.90 -10.47
C LEU A 77 -4.24 -6.56 -10.54
N THR A 78 -5.12 -6.17 -9.62
CA THR A 78 -6.56 -6.40 -9.77
C THR A 78 -7.21 -5.04 -9.98
N TYR A 79 -8.09 -4.93 -10.98
CA TYR A 79 -8.93 -3.74 -11.14
C TYR A 79 -10.34 -4.10 -11.58
N ALA A 80 -11.30 -3.24 -11.26
CA ALA A 80 -12.72 -3.49 -11.56
C ALA A 80 -13.49 -2.19 -11.79
N ASN A 81 -14.56 -2.28 -12.60
CA ASN A 81 -15.55 -1.21 -12.76
C ASN A 81 -16.49 -1.23 -11.54
N MET A 82 -16.03 -0.65 -10.43
CA MET A 82 -16.75 -0.69 -9.16
C MET A 82 -16.72 0.66 -8.47
N LYS A 83 -17.89 1.05 -7.92
CA LYS A 83 -17.98 2.20 -7.02
C LYS A 83 -17.19 1.95 -5.74
N PRO A 84 -16.74 3.02 -5.05
CA PRO A 84 -16.16 2.89 -3.72
C PRO A 84 -17.14 2.24 -2.76
N TYR A 85 -16.64 1.35 -1.90
CA TYR A 85 -17.40 0.68 -0.85
C TYR A 85 -16.57 0.57 0.42
N CYS A 86 -17.25 0.36 1.55
CA CYS A 86 -16.59 0.11 2.82
C CYS A 86 -15.82 -1.21 2.79
N THR A 87 -14.49 -1.17 2.99
CA THR A 87 -13.67 -2.38 2.96
C THR A 87 -14.01 -3.38 4.07
N GLU A 88 -14.64 -2.94 5.15
CA GLU A 88 -15.06 -3.80 6.27
C GLU A 88 -16.39 -4.49 6.00
N CYS A 89 -17.47 -3.73 5.74
CA CYS A 89 -18.83 -4.29 5.63
C CYS A 89 -19.37 -4.39 4.20
N LYS A 90 -18.60 -3.97 3.20
CA LYS A 90 -18.92 -3.98 1.76
C LYS A 90 -20.12 -3.13 1.33
N LEU A 91 -20.66 -2.29 2.23
CA LEU A 91 -21.69 -1.32 1.86
C LEU A 91 -21.09 -0.27 0.92
N ASP A 92 -21.77 -0.02 -0.20
CA ASP A 92 -21.40 1.04 -1.14
C ASP A 92 -21.36 2.41 -0.45
N VAL A 93 -20.38 3.21 -0.84
CA VAL A 93 -20.29 4.60 -0.40
C VAL A 93 -21.40 5.40 -1.06
N ASP A 94 -22.13 6.17 -0.26
CA ASP A 94 -23.14 7.09 -0.76
C ASP A 94 -22.47 8.37 -1.27
N LEU A 95 -22.14 8.35 -2.55
CA LEU A 95 -21.40 9.39 -3.25
C LEU A 95 -22.12 10.75 -3.26
N GLU A 96 -23.44 10.77 -3.09
CA GLU A 96 -24.23 12.01 -3.03
C GLU A 96 -24.07 12.75 -1.71
N LYS A 97 -23.59 12.05 -0.66
CA LYS A 97 -23.36 12.62 0.67
C LYS A 97 -21.94 13.15 0.87
N ILE A 98 -21.08 13.01 -0.14
CA ILE A 98 -19.68 13.45 -0.07
C ILE A 98 -19.56 14.84 -0.67
N SER A 99 -19.03 15.77 0.11
CA SER A 99 -18.67 17.12 -0.30
C SER A 99 -17.20 17.18 -0.74
N PRO A 100 -16.82 18.10 -1.65
CA PRO A 100 -15.41 18.31 -2.05
C PRO A 100 -14.45 18.78 -0.94
N GLN A 101 -14.95 18.95 0.29
CA GLN A 101 -14.18 19.33 1.47
C GLN A 101 -14.03 18.16 2.45
N ASP A 102 -14.70 17.04 2.20
CA ASP A 102 -14.66 15.90 3.08
C ASP A 102 -13.32 15.17 2.90
N GLU A 103 -12.66 14.91 4.02
CA GLU A 103 -11.44 14.10 4.10
C GLU A 103 -11.76 12.64 4.45
N ASN A 104 -12.98 12.36 4.90
CA ASN A 104 -13.42 11.03 5.33
C ASN A 104 -14.92 10.84 5.13
N TYR A 105 -15.32 9.63 4.72
CA TYR A 105 -16.70 9.16 4.76
C TYR A 105 -16.87 8.11 5.86
N ARG A 106 -17.74 8.38 6.82
CA ARG A 106 -18.05 7.42 7.89
C ARG A 106 -19.15 6.47 7.43
N CYS A 107 -18.83 5.18 7.32
CA CYS A 107 -19.77 4.16 6.89
C CYS A 107 -20.97 4.06 7.86
N PRO A 108 -22.22 4.21 7.39
CA PRO A 108 -23.39 4.22 8.26
C PRO A 108 -23.72 2.84 8.86
N GLN A 109 -23.24 1.75 8.26
CA GLN A 109 -23.54 0.39 8.72
C GLN A 109 -22.59 -0.12 9.81
N CYS A 110 -21.28 0.13 9.68
CA CYS A 110 -20.27 -0.39 10.61
C CYS A 110 -19.47 0.70 11.34
N GLY A 111 -19.64 1.97 10.96
CA GLY A 111 -18.91 3.09 11.55
C GLY A 111 -17.47 3.26 11.08
N ASN A 112 -16.96 2.38 10.19
CA ASN A 112 -15.60 2.51 9.64
C ASN A 112 -15.44 3.82 8.87
N ASN A 113 -14.30 4.50 9.06
CA ASN A 113 -13.96 5.69 8.28
C ASN A 113 -13.24 5.30 7.00
N ILE A 114 -13.71 5.83 5.88
CA ILE A 114 -13.12 5.65 4.55
C ILE A 114 -12.44 6.97 4.20
N PRO A 115 -11.10 7.01 4.14
CA PRO A 115 -10.38 8.21 3.74
C PRO A 115 -10.78 8.65 2.34
N ILE A 116 -10.94 9.96 2.17
CA ILE A 116 -11.19 10.61 0.89
C ILE A 116 -10.07 11.61 0.67
N ASP A 117 -9.41 11.48 -0.47
CA ASP A 117 -8.30 12.34 -0.86
C ASP A 117 -8.53 12.89 -2.26
N TYR A 118 -7.76 13.93 -2.60
CA TYR A 118 -7.81 14.55 -3.93
C TYR A 118 -6.54 14.21 -4.70
N PRO A 119 -6.62 14.09 -6.03
CA PRO A 119 -5.46 13.70 -6.82
C PRO A 119 -4.31 14.70 -6.64
N PRO A 120 -3.08 14.22 -6.42
CA PRO A 120 -1.91 15.09 -6.34
C PRO A 120 -1.65 15.78 -7.69
N ASP A 121 -0.85 16.85 -7.69
CA ASP A 121 -0.65 17.69 -8.88
C ASP A 121 -0.17 16.88 -10.10
N TRP A 122 0.76 15.95 -9.90
CA TRP A 122 1.24 15.10 -10.99
C TRP A 122 0.12 14.24 -11.59
N LEU A 123 -0.82 13.75 -10.77
CA LEU A 123 -1.92 12.90 -11.23
C LEU A 123 -3.00 13.73 -11.92
N LYS A 124 -3.25 14.95 -11.44
CA LYS A 124 -4.14 15.93 -12.09
C LYS A 124 -3.63 16.35 -13.47
N GLN A 125 -2.32 16.55 -13.61
CA GLN A 125 -1.69 16.93 -14.87
C GLN A 125 -1.87 15.84 -15.94
N GLU A 126 -1.66 14.58 -15.56
CA GLU A 126 -1.80 13.44 -16.49
C GLU A 126 -3.27 13.04 -16.71
N PHE A 127 -4.10 13.15 -15.68
CA PHE A 127 -5.50 12.72 -15.68
C PHE A 127 -6.42 13.80 -15.07
N PRO A 128 -6.71 14.89 -15.81
CA PRO A 128 -7.56 15.97 -15.31
C PRO A 128 -9.00 15.55 -15.01
N GLY A 129 -9.43 14.39 -15.54
CA GLY A 129 -10.73 13.80 -15.26
C GLY A 129 -10.82 13.04 -13.94
N ILE A 130 -9.70 12.74 -13.27
CA ILE A 130 -9.72 12.14 -11.92
C ILE A 130 -10.02 13.25 -10.93
N THR A 131 -11.05 13.05 -10.10
CA THR A 131 -11.56 14.11 -9.21
C THR A 131 -11.47 13.75 -7.72
N ALA A 132 -11.46 12.47 -7.38
CA ALA A 132 -11.39 11.99 -6.01
C ALA A 132 -10.73 10.62 -5.92
N LEU A 133 -10.12 10.36 -4.78
CA LEU A 133 -9.46 9.13 -4.40
C LEU A 133 -10.11 8.62 -3.11
N TYR A 134 -10.38 7.32 -3.02
CA TYR A 134 -11.04 6.71 -1.86
C TYR A 134 -10.21 5.56 -1.32
N ASN A 135 -10.04 5.53 0.00
CA ASN A 135 -9.18 4.57 0.69
C ASN A 135 -7.76 4.52 0.12
N CYS A 136 -7.29 5.66 -0.40
CA CYS A 136 -5.94 5.87 -0.90
C CYS A 136 -5.08 6.50 0.20
N LEU A 137 -3.78 6.29 0.07
CA LEU A 137 -2.72 7.02 0.70
C LEU A 137 -1.96 7.76 -0.40
N LEU A 138 -1.69 9.04 -0.18
CA LEU A 138 -0.87 9.86 -1.08
C LEU A 138 0.62 9.85 -0.71
N ARG A 139 0.94 9.31 0.47
CA ARG A 139 2.29 9.06 0.97
C ARG A 139 2.29 7.75 1.73
N ASP A 140 3.39 7.02 1.67
CA ASP A 140 3.53 5.81 2.48
C ASP A 140 3.82 6.24 3.93
N PRO A 141 2.97 5.94 4.92
CA PRO A 141 3.24 6.31 6.30
C PRO A 141 4.50 5.64 6.86
N SER A 142 4.99 4.56 6.23
CA SER A 142 6.27 3.94 6.58
C SER A 142 7.49 4.61 5.94
N SER A 143 7.32 5.50 4.95
CA SER A 143 8.45 6.29 4.41
C SER A 143 8.81 7.49 5.31
N ASP A 144 7.92 7.87 6.23
CA ASP A 144 8.27 8.83 7.28
C ASP A 144 9.10 8.09 8.34
N ASN A 145 10.37 8.48 8.46
CA ASN A 145 11.35 8.03 9.48
C ASN A 145 10.93 8.29 10.94
N SER A 146 9.66 8.58 11.21
CA SER A 146 9.12 8.98 12.50
C SER A 146 8.02 8.02 12.96
N THR A 147 8.38 6.77 13.21
CA THR A 147 8.17 6.11 14.51
C THR A 147 8.65 4.66 14.37
N SER A 148 9.94 4.46 14.62
CA SER A 148 10.37 3.24 15.30
C SER A 148 9.44 3.08 16.49
N SER A 149 8.54 2.09 16.46
CA SER A 149 7.86 1.74 17.68
C SER A 149 8.96 1.33 18.65
N ASP A 150 9.18 2.13 19.70
CA ASP A 150 10.12 1.86 20.81
C ASP A 150 9.65 0.64 21.63
N LYS A 151 9.34 -0.47 20.95
CA LYS A 151 9.12 -1.77 21.55
C LYS A 151 10.46 -2.48 21.49
N ILE A 152 11.25 -2.28 22.54
CA ILE A 152 12.41 -3.13 22.82
C ILE A 152 11.88 -4.56 22.95
N VAL A 153 12.10 -5.37 21.92
CA VAL A 153 11.79 -6.80 21.99
C VAL A 153 13.04 -7.49 22.52
N VAL A 154 12.96 -7.94 23.77
CA VAL A 154 14.05 -8.71 24.39
C VAL A 154 14.10 -10.08 23.71
N PHE A 155 15.15 -10.31 22.93
CA PHE A 155 15.44 -11.60 22.29
C PHE A 155 16.76 -12.14 22.81
N THR A 156 16.82 -13.45 23.02
CA THR A 156 18.01 -14.08 23.61
C THR A 156 18.91 -14.64 22.52
N CYS A 157 20.22 -14.39 22.62
CA CYS A 157 21.22 -14.97 21.76
C CYS A 157 21.16 -16.51 21.84
N PRO A 158 20.90 -17.22 20.73
CA PRO A 158 20.81 -18.68 20.73
C PRO A 158 22.17 -19.36 21.00
N LYS A 159 23.28 -18.63 20.86
CA LYS A 159 24.64 -19.16 21.07
C LYS A 159 25.11 -19.07 22.53
N CYS A 160 24.86 -17.96 23.22
CA CYS A 160 25.40 -17.72 24.56
C CYS A 160 24.35 -17.42 25.65
N GLY A 161 23.07 -17.26 25.28
CA GLY A 161 22.02 -16.92 26.25
C GLY A 161 21.98 -15.45 26.68
N GLY A 162 22.86 -14.59 26.16
CA GLY A 162 22.85 -13.14 26.44
C GLY A 162 21.66 -12.44 25.77
N ALA A 163 21.16 -11.36 26.37
CA ALA A 163 20.13 -10.53 25.73
C ALA A 163 20.69 -9.82 24.50
N LEU A 164 19.93 -9.75 23.42
CA LEU A 164 20.24 -8.96 22.24
C LEU A 164 19.46 -7.64 22.29
N ASP A 165 20.16 -6.55 22.06
CA ASP A 165 19.56 -5.24 21.81
C ASP A 165 19.20 -5.17 20.33
N ILE A 166 17.90 -5.25 20.03
CA ILE A 166 17.39 -5.21 18.65
C ILE A 166 16.76 -3.84 18.42
N ASP A 167 17.31 -3.08 17.47
CA ASP A 167 16.81 -1.78 17.05
C ASP A 167 15.82 -1.85 15.87
N GLY A 168 15.66 -3.03 15.29
CA GLY A 168 14.80 -3.28 14.13
C GLY A 168 15.31 -2.68 12.83
N LYS A 169 16.58 -2.28 12.72
CA LYS A 169 17.11 -1.76 11.45
C LYS A 169 17.65 -2.87 10.57
N ASP A 170 18.40 -3.77 11.19
CA ASP A 170 19.07 -4.86 10.50
C ASP A 170 18.54 -6.21 10.97
N ARG A 171 18.40 -7.12 9.99
CA ARG A 171 17.98 -8.49 10.26
C ARG A 171 19.10 -9.36 10.84
N MET A 172 20.34 -8.88 10.76
CA MET A 172 21.52 -9.52 11.33
C MET A 172 22.06 -8.60 12.42
N VAL A 173 22.11 -9.12 13.65
CA VAL A 173 22.53 -8.35 14.84
C VAL A 173 23.71 -9.04 15.48
N GLU A 174 24.78 -8.29 15.77
CA GLU A 174 25.93 -8.80 16.49
C GLU A 174 25.62 -8.90 18.00
N CYS A 175 25.94 -10.04 18.62
CA CYS A 175 25.78 -10.23 20.05
C CYS A 175 26.90 -9.54 20.85
N ASN A 176 26.57 -8.50 21.61
CA ASN A 176 27.52 -7.77 22.49
C ASN A 176 28.24 -8.66 23.53
N PHE A 177 27.72 -9.85 23.83
CA PHE A 177 28.33 -10.77 24.80
C PHE A 177 29.33 -11.76 24.19
N CYS A 178 29.05 -12.29 22.99
CA CYS A 178 29.86 -13.36 22.40
C CYS A 178 30.36 -13.07 20.98
N GLY A 179 30.05 -11.89 20.43
CA GLY A 179 30.46 -11.42 19.10
C GLY A 179 29.90 -12.26 17.95
N ALA A 180 28.82 -13.02 18.19
CA ALA A 180 28.21 -13.81 17.12
C ALA A 180 27.17 -12.98 16.38
N ASP A 181 27.21 -13.05 15.05
CA ASP A 181 26.16 -12.53 14.19
C ASP A 181 24.92 -13.43 14.29
N ILE A 182 23.83 -12.87 14.80
CA ILE A 182 22.56 -13.55 14.99
C ILE A 182 21.58 -13.07 13.92
N TYR A 183 21.10 -14.01 13.12
CA TYR A 183 20.01 -13.75 12.19
C TYR A 183 18.67 -13.76 12.92
N LEU A 184 17.89 -12.70 12.77
CA LEU A 184 16.57 -12.59 13.39
C LEU A 184 15.54 -13.49 12.67
N PRO A 185 14.86 -14.40 13.40
CA PRO A 185 13.79 -15.22 12.86
C PRO A 185 12.66 -14.39 12.23
N ASP A 186 11.95 -14.96 11.23
CA ASP A 186 10.87 -14.26 10.52
C ASP A 186 9.76 -13.75 11.44
N ASP A 187 9.35 -14.54 12.43
CA ASP A 187 8.28 -14.18 13.36
C ASP A 187 8.65 -12.97 14.23
N LEU A 188 9.90 -12.87 14.64
CA LEU A 188 10.43 -11.71 15.34
C LEU A 188 10.53 -10.50 14.40
N TRP A 189 11.06 -10.70 13.21
CA TRP A 189 11.21 -9.65 12.21
C TRP A 189 9.87 -9.04 11.80
N LEU A 190 8.85 -9.88 11.55
CA LEU A 190 7.50 -9.43 11.20
C LEU A 190 6.74 -8.78 12.36
N ARG A 191 7.15 -9.01 13.60
CA ARG A 191 6.63 -8.26 14.76
C ARG A 191 7.21 -6.85 14.85
N LEU A 192 8.47 -6.68 14.44
CA LEU A 192 9.14 -5.38 14.36
C LEU A 192 8.69 -4.61 13.11
N HIS A 193 8.41 -5.32 12.01
CA HIS A 193 7.94 -4.77 10.74
C HIS A 193 6.67 -5.47 10.26
N PRO A 194 5.50 -5.11 10.82
CA PRO A 194 4.23 -5.68 10.40
C PRO A 194 3.97 -5.43 8.92
N VAL A 195 3.79 -6.50 8.14
CA VAL A 195 3.51 -6.39 6.70
C VAL A 195 2.19 -5.66 6.47
N LYS A 196 2.22 -4.66 5.59
CA LYS A 196 1.00 -3.99 5.12
C LYS A 196 0.02 -4.99 4.50
N VAL A 197 -1.22 -4.94 4.97
CA VAL A 197 -2.32 -5.70 4.37
C VAL A 197 -2.68 -5.09 3.02
N LYS A 198 -2.90 -5.93 2.01
CA LYS A 198 -3.34 -5.48 0.68
C LYS A 198 -4.68 -4.76 0.82
N ARG A 199 -4.74 -3.49 0.41
CA ARG A 199 -5.97 -2.68 0.47
C ARG A 199 -6.44 -2.32 -0.93
N ARG A 200 -7.76 -2.35 -1.10
CA ARG A 200 -8.44 -1.86 -2.29
C ARG A 200 -8.65 -0.37 -2.15
N TRP A 201 -8.26 0.35 -3.19
CA TRP A 201 -8.41 1.79 -3.28
C TRP A 201 -9.12 2.14 -4.58
N PHE A 202 -9.67 3.34 -4.64
CA PHE A 202 -10.54 3.73 -5.76
C PHE A 202 -10.20 5.11 -6.25
N PHE A 203 -10.44 5.34 -7.54
CA PHE A 203 -10.42 6.69 -8.09
C PHE A 203 -11.64 6.91 -8.99
N SER A 204 -12.22 8.11 -8.91
CA SER A 204 -13.26 8.56 -9.83
C SER A 204 -12.63 9.03 -11.14
N PHE A 205 -13.37 8.94 -12.23
CA PHE A 205 -13.01 9.62 -13.47
C PHE A 205 -14.22 9.92 -14.35
N GLN A 206 -14.04 10.93 -15.20
CA GLN A 206 -14.90 11.23 -16.34
C GLN A 206 -14.45 10.44 -17.58
#